data_AF-A0A3B8VCX9-F1
#
_entry.id   AF-A0A3B8VCX9-F1
#
_cell.length_a   1.000
_cell.length_b   1.000
_cell.length_c   1.000
_cell.angle_alpha   90.00
_cell.angle_beta   90.00
_cell.angle_gamma   90.00
#
_symmetry.space_group_name_H-M   'P 1'
#
loop_
_entity.id
_entity.type
_entity.pdbx_description
1 polymer ?
#
loop_
_entity_poly.entity_id
_entity_poly.type
_entity_poly.pdbx_seq_one_letter_code
_entity_poly.pdbx_strand_id
1 'polypeptide(L)'
;MKKKLYNKIKIMGVGIAILTMSLSMSPIQTIQAQDAPEYNKWGVDVGLSAFMGKKSDAWSPFTGQMDVESGYFTPGLQANIRYYLSPAFSFQLGADYVKLSDDGESNRTFDNDLLNLTLRANVYLGRLFEFGNPKWSPNFHFGFGRAFSSLSNVTGEQDSNVDTGNYYFGTGIRRNLTDRIDFYTEYSYHIFTRSNIDGFEFDSDRLGRLTAGISFKLGSSDRPHAEWYPSNTNLYATRTSLERTNSMLMEYERRIAEQDSKINSLESELNVVQENDCCGDIRILEEKVESLNNEINTLKSSYVPATQTTSRDGYFMQTVPDGYYVQVFADYTLERAQYALELTKEHFNKNNPGNHNYVITKTPTGTWHIVLIGPYQGFSLTHDILRTAKTLFDDSYVEHFE
;
A
#
# COMPACT_ATOMS: atom_id res chain seq x y z
N MET A 1 -2.73 -50.00 47.86
CA MET A 1 -2.98 -49.33 46.55
C MET A 1 -3.81 -48.04 46.57
N LYS A 2 -4.47 -47.63 47.66
CA LYS A 2 -5.30 -46.40 47.69
C LYS A 2 -4.61 -45.11 48.20
N LYS A 3 -3.34 -45.16 48.61
CA LYS A 3 -2.60 -43.98 49.13
C LYS A 3 -1.82 -43.17 48.08
N LYS A 4 -1.67 -43.66 46.84
CA LYS A 4 -0.97 -42.93 45.76
C LYS A 4 -1.86 -42.00 44.93
N LEU A 5 -3.19 -42.05 45.08
CA LEU A 5 -4.11 -41.16 44.34
C LEU A 5 -4.36 -39.81 45.03
N TYR A 6 -4.05 -39.67 46.32
CA TYR A 6 -4.33 -38.45 47.08
C TYR A 6 -3.27 -37.34 46.90
N ASN A 7 -2.10 -37.67 46.34
CA ASN A 7 -1.04 -36.70 46.06
C ASN A 7 -1.08 -36.11 44.64
N LYS A 8 -1.95 -36.61 43.73
CA LYS A 8 -2.08 -36.04 42.38
C LYS A 8 -3.10 -34.91 42.25
N ILE A 9 -3.95 -34.68 43.27
CA ILE A 9 -5.03 -33.67 43.23
C ILE A 9 -4.62 -32.35 43.93
N LYS A 10 -3.48 -32.32 44.64
CA LYS A 10 -2.98 -31.10 45.29
C LYS A 10 -2.16 -30.16 44.39
N ILE A 11 -1.87 -30.54 43.14
CA ILE A 11 -1.09 -29.71 42.20
C ILE A 11 -1.98 -28.75 41.40
N MET A 12 -3.31 -28.89 41.47
CA MET A 12 -4.27 -28.04 40.73
C MET A 12 -4.81 -26.84 41.54
N GLY A 13 -4.13 -26.48 42.64
CA GLY A 13 -4.53 -25.41 43.54
C GLY A 13 -3.41 -24.41 43.80
N VAL A 14 -2.64 -24.03 42.78
CA VAL A 14 -1.71 -22.91 42.89
C VAL A 14 -2.49 -21.63 42.62
N GLY A 15 -2.87 -20.99 43.72
CA GLY A 15 -3.44 -19.66 43.70
C GLY A 15 -2.54 -18.70 42.92
N ILE A 16 -3.18 -17.92 42.06
CA ILE A 16 -2.59 -16.76 41.38
C ILE A 16 -2.24 -15.76 42.49
N ALA A 17 -1.02 -15.87 43.03
CA ALA A 17 -0.41 -14.85 43.85
C ALA A 17 0.07 -13.77 42.88
N ILE A 18 -0.74 -12.71 42.76
CA ILE A 18 -0.36 -11.46 42.09
C ILE A 18 0.87 -10.92 42.81
N LEU A 19 2.04 -11.11 42.22
CA LEU A 19 3.28 -10.52 42.68
C LEU A 19 3.22 -9.01 42.36
N THR A 20 2.71 -8.23 43.31
CA THR A 20 2.82 -6.77 43.30
C THR A 20 4.29 -6.38 43.50
N MET A 21 5.05 -6.36 42.40
CA MET A 21 6.33 -5.66 42.36
C MET A 21 6.05 -4.16 42.45
N SER A 22 6.11 -3.62 43.66
CA SER A 22 6.24 -2.19 43.93
C SER A 22 7.62 -1.72 43.48
N LEU A 23 7.80 -1.57 42.17
CA LEU A 23 8.86 -0.73 41.63
C LEU A 23 8.56 0.70 42.10
N SER A 24 9.44 1.22 42.94
CA SER A 24 9.53 2.64 43.30
C SER A 24 9.81 3.45 42.03
N MET A 25 8.76 3.67 41.23
CA MET A 25 8.79 4.63 40.16
C MET A 25 8.89 6.01 40.80
N SER A 26 10.06 6.64 40.63
CA SER A 26 10.19 8.09 40.68
C SER A 26 9.00 8.71 39.95
N PRO A 27 8.40 9.80 40.47
CA PRO A 27 7.26 10.43 39.79
C PRO A 27 7.72 10.86 38.40
N ILE A 28 7.33 10.07 37.39
CA ILE A 28 7.38 10.49 36.00
C ILE A 28 6.52 11.75 35.97
N GLN A 29 7.16 12.89 35.72
CA GLN A 29 6.47 14.15 35.52
C GLN A 29 5.33 13.88 34.53
N THR A 30 4.11 14.06 35.02
CA THR A 30 2.88 13.93 34.25
C THR A 30 2.88 15.01 33.17
N ILE A 31 3.46 14.69 32.02
CA ILE A 31 3.11 15.35 30.77
C ILE A 31 1.60 15.14 30.63
N GLN A 32 0.85 16.23 30.63
CA GLN A 32 -0.60 16.21 30.60
C GLN A 32 -1.09 15.33 29.45
N ALA A 33 -1.84 14.28 29.80
CA ALA A 33 -2.50 13.35 28.89
C ALA A 33 -3.76 13.96 28.26
N GLN A 34 -3.60 15.09 27.56
CA GLN A 34 -4.62 15.57 26.63
C GLN A 34 -4.26 15.01 25.25
N ASP A 35 -5.12 14.12 24.74
CA ASP A 35 -5.08 13.49 23.41
C ASP A 35 -4.10 12.32 23.20
N ALA A 36 -3.95 11.44 24.19
CA ALA A 36 -3.42 10.10 23.89
C ALA A 36 -4.46 9.31 23.07
N PRO A 37 -4.15 8.87 21.84
CA PRO A 37 -5.11 8.14 21.02
C PRO A 37 -5.59 6.87 21.70
N GLU A 38 -6.90 6.62 21.64
CA GLU A 38 -7.51 5.42 22.21
C GLU A 38 -7.33 4.21 21.28
N TYR A 39 -6.41 3.31 21.63
CA TYR A 39 -6.20 2.02 20.94
C TYR A 39 -6.37 0.83 21.89
N ASN A 40 -6.66 -0.34 21.33
CA ASN A 40 -6.74 -1.58 22.11
C ASN A 40 -5.34 -2.02 22.57
N LYS A 41 -5.22 -2.38 23.85
CA LYS A 41 -3.91 -2.62 24.50
C LYS A 41 -3.67 -4.06 24.93
N TRP A 42 -4.65 -4.94 24.84
CA TRP A 42 -4.53 -6.30 25.36
C TRP A 42 -4.50 -7.32 24.22
N GLY A 43 -3.67 -8.34 24.38
CA GLY A 43 -3.62 -9.47 23.46
C GLY A 43 -3.41 -10.79 24.20
N VAL A 44 -3.88 -11.88 23.61
CA VAL A 44 -3.62 -13.25 24.08
C VAL A 44 -2.98 -14.04 22.96
N ASP A 45 -1.84 -14.64 23.24
CA ASP A 45 -1.07 -15.41 22.27
C ASP A 45 -1.16 -16.89 22.64
N VAL A 46 -1.36 -17.74 21.64
CA VAL A 46 -1.22 -19.20 21.77
C VAL A 46 -0.38 -19.72 20.62
N GLY A 47 0.50 -20.68 20.88
CA GLY A 47 1.44 -21.13 19.86
C GLY A 47 2.02 -22.51 20.12
N LEU A 48 2.59 -23.07 19.05
CA LEU A 48 3.41 -24.26 19.09
C LEU A 48 4.88 -23.82 19.01
N SER A 49 5.69 -24.46 19.84
CA SER A 49 7.13 -24.19 19.92
C SER A 49 7.92 -25.42 19.53
N ALA A 50 9.13 -25.19 19.03
CA ALA A 50 10.15 -26.18 18.77
C ALA A 50 11.38 -25.75 19.57
N PHE A 51 11.71 -26.52 20.60
CA PHE A 51 12.90 -26.32 21.43
C PHE A 51 14.07 -27.11 20.84
N MET A 52 15.26 -26.54 20.99
CA MET A 52 16.52 -27.07 20.52
C MET A 52 17.53 -26.92 21.65
N GLY A 53 18.22 -28.00 21.97
CA GLY A 53 19.30 -28.04 22.95
C GLY A 53 20.34 -29.05 22.50
N LYS A 54 21.46 -28.57 21.99
CA LYS A 54 22.54 -29.41 21.49
C LYS A 54 23.66 -29.59 22.49
N LYS A 55 24.29 -30.76 22.45
CA LYS A 55 25.57 -30.96 23.12
C LYS A 55 26.64 -30.17 22.38
N SER A 56 27.23 -29.18 23.04
CA SER A 56 28.30 -28.37 22.46
C SER A 56 29.18 -27.78 23.54
N ASP A 57 30.49 -27.93 23.40
CA ASP A 57 31.48 -27.26 24.27
C ASP A 57 31.68 -25.78 23.85
N ALA A 58 31.08 -25.37 22.73
CA ALA A 58 31.15 -24.02 22.18
C ALA A 58 29.77 -23.35 22.17
N TRP A 59 29.76 -22.01 22.26
CA TRP A 59 28.54 -21.21 22.17
C TRP A 59 27.85 -21.41 20.81
N SER A 60 26.64 -22.01 20.83
CA SER A 60 25.77 -22.10 19.67
C SER A 60 24.57 -21.14 19.86
N PRO A 61 24.53 -20.01 19.14
CA PRO A 61 23.47 -19.01 19.30
C PRO A 61 22.12 -19.46 18.74
N PHE A 62 22.07 -20.50 17.91
CA PHE A 62 20.85 -20.94 17.24
C PHE A 62 20.19 -22.15 17.90
N THR A 63 21.00 -23.12 18.33
CA THR A 63 20.51 -24.42 18.80
C THR A 63 20.55 -24.59 20.31
N GLY A 64 21.06 -23.61 21.06
CA GLY A 64 21.30 -23.78 22.49
C GLY A 64 22.52 -24.64 22.78
N GLN A 65 22.74 -24.90 24.07
CA GLN A 65 23.85 -25.66 24.64
C GLN A 65 23.33 -26.41 25.87
N MET A 66 23.49 -27.73 25.89
CA MET A 66 23.17 -28.62 27.01
C MET A 66 24.29 -29.64 27.20
N ASP A 67 24.34 -30.32 28.34
CA ASP A 67 25.32 -31.37 28.59
C ASP A 67 24.95 -32.66 27.84
N VAL A 68 23.65 -32.93 27.72
CA VAL A 68 23.08 -34.00 26.90
C VAL A 68 22.19 -33.40 25.82
N GLU A 69 22.39 -33.83 24.57
CA GLU A 69 21.57 -33.37 23.45
C GLU A 69 20.12 -33.81 23.67
N SER A 70 19.22 -32.82 23.74
CA SER A 70 17.79 -33.06 23.58
C SER A 70 17.53 -33.12 22.07
N GLY A 71 16.79 -34.12 21.60
CA GLY A 71 16.58 -34.34 20.17
C GLY A 71 16.33 -33.07 19.35
N TYR A 72 16.77 -33.07 18.08
CA TYR A 72 16.89 -31.88 17.20
C TYR A 72 15.72 -30.88 17.24
N PHE A 73 14.48 -31.33 17.41
CA PHE A 73 13.30 -30.49 17.57
C PHE A 73 12.32 -31.10 18.55
N THR A 74 12.24 -30.50 19.75
CA THR A 74 11.26 -30.92 20.76
C THR A 74 10.02 -30.04 20.71
N PRO A 75 8.82 -30.59 20.42
CA PRO A 75 7.61 -29.79 20.38
C PRO A 75 7.19 -29.33 21.78
N GLY A 76 6.74 -28.09 21.87
CA GLY A 76 6.22 -27.47 23.07
C GLY A 76 4.99 -26.62 22.80
N LEU A 77 4.34 -26.18 23.87
CA LEU A 77 3.18 -25.30 23.83
C LEU A 77 3.54 -23.96 24.48
N GLN A 78 2.98 -22.88 23.94
CA GLN A 78 3.13 -21.54 24.49
C GLN A 78 1.76 -20.88 24.64
N ALA A 79 1.57 -20.18 25.75
CA ALA A 79 0.45 -19.27 25.98
C ALA A 79 0.95 -17.98 26.62
N ASN A 80 0.45 -16.83 26.17
CA ASN A 80 0.85 -15.54 26.73
C ASN A 80 -0.30 -14.55 26.82
N ILE A 81 -0.18 -13.62 27.77
CA ILE A 81 -1.01 -12.42 27.90
C ILE A 81 -0.11 -11.21 27.68
N ARG A 82 -0.52 -10.31 26.81
CA ARG A 82 0.24 -9.14 26.40
C ARG A 82 -0.51 -7.85 26.71
N TYR A 83 0.23 -6.85 27.17
CA TYR A 83 -0.22 -5.49 27.38
C TYR A 83 0.67 -4.48 26.66
N TYR A 84 0.09 -3.62 25.82
CA TYR A 84 0.80 -2.57 25.09
C TYR A 84 0.80 -1.27 25.88
N LEU A 85 1.99 -0.81 26.23
CA LEU A 85 2.19 0.52 26.81
C LEU A 85 2.07 1.61 25.74
N SER A 86 2.56 1.31 24.54
CA SER A 86 2.51 2.16 23.35
C SER A 86 2.51 1.30 22.08
N PRO A 87 2.33 1.89 20.88
CA PRO A 87 2.49 1.15 19.63
C PRO A 87 3.88 0.50 19.47
N ALA A 88 4.92 1.07 20.08
CA ALA A 88 6.30 0.59 19.99
C ALA A 88 6.72 -0.36 21.11
N PHE A 89 6.01 -0.39 22.23
CA PHE A 89 6.42 -1.14 23.43
C PHE A 89 5.26 -1.93 24.06
N SER A 90 5.52 -3.20 24.36
CA SER A 90 4.58 -4.03 25.14
C SER A 90 5.30 -4.86 26.21
N PHE A 91 4.55 -5.22 27.24
CA PHE A 91 4.93 -6.25 28.20
C PHE A 91 4.09 -7.49 27.98
N GLN A 92 4.65 -8.65 28.28
CA GLN A 92 3.95 -9.91 28.12
C GLN A 92 4.35 -10.89 29.22
N LEU A 93 3.34 -11.51 29.81
CA LEU A 93 3.47 -12.62 30.74
C LEU A 93 3.21 -13.91 29.96
N GLY A 94 4.15 -14.84 30.00
CA GLY A 94 4.13 -16.07 29.21
C GLY A 94 4.26 -17.34 30.05
N ALA A 95 3.71 -18.42 29.54
CA ALA A 95 3.93 -19.78 30.02
C ALA A 95 4.26 -20.68 28.83
N ASP A 96 5.35 -21.43 28.95
CA ASP A 96 5.78 -22.42 27.98
C ASP A 96 5.87 -23.81 28.63
N TYR A 97 5.42 -24.83 27.92
CA TYR A 97 5.52 -26.22 28.37
C TYR A 97 6.18 -27.08 27.30
N VAL A 98 7.20 -27.85 27.66
CA VAL A 98 7.92 -28.76 26.75
C VAL A 98 8.38 -30.00 27.51
N LYS A 99 8.45 -31.13 26.79
CA LYS A 99 8.99 -32.39 27.30
C LYS A 99 10.30 -32.71 26.61
N LEU A 100 11.42 -32.43 27.26
CA LEU A 100 12.74 -32.71 26.72
C LEU A 100 13.12 -34.15 27.08
N SER A 101 13.76 -34.85 26.15
CA SER A 101 14.37 -36.15 26.38
C SER A 101 15.67 -36.23 25.61
N ASP A 102 16.58 -37.10 26.05
CA ASP A 102 17.78 -37.39 25.29
C ASP A 102 17.45 -37.96 23.89
N ASP A 103 18.38 -37.81 22.95
CA ASP A 103 18.28 -38.34 21.59
C ASP A 103 18.68 -39.83 21.47
N GLY A 104 19.11 -40.45 22.57
CA GLY A 104 19.56 -41.83 22.63
C GLY A 104 20.97 -42.08 22.07
N GLU A 105 21.70 -41.04 21.62
CA GLU A 105 23.07 -41.20 21.08
C GLU A 105 24.14 -41.20 22.18
N SER A 106 23.77 -40.76 23.38
CA SER A 106 24.65 -40.59 24.52
C SER A 106 24.49 -41.72 25.55
N ASN A 107 25.56 -42.08 26.27
CA ASN A 107 25.48 -43.01 27.41
C ASN A 107 24.74 -42.42 28.64
N ARG A 108 24.35 -41.15 28.55
CA ARG A 108 23.53 -40.44 29.54
C ARG A 108 22.13 -40.27 28.97
N THR A 109 21.15 -40.66 29.77
CA THR A 109 19.71 -40.51 29.50
C THR A 109 19.11 -39.46 30.42
N PHE A 110 18.06 -38.79 29.98
CA PHE A 110 17.22 -37.93 30.81
C PHE A 110 15.84 -37.73 30.17
N ASP A 111 14.83 -37.53 31.02
CA ASP A 111 13.50 -37.04 30.65
C ASP A 111 13.15 -35.85 31.53
N ASN A 112 12.72 -34.74 30.94
CA ASN A 112 12.36 -33.52 31.64
C ASN A 112 11.03 -32.94 31.16
N ASP A 113 10.06 -32.85 32.07
CA ASP A 113 8.87 -32.01 31.90
C ASP A 113 9.18 -30.57 32.38
N LEU A 114 9.38 -29.66 31.43
CA LEU A 114 9.74 -28.25 31.69
C LEU A 114 8.53 -27.33 31.55
N LEU A 115 8.19 -26.62 32.62
CA LEU A 115 7.25 -25.49 32.62
C LEU A 115 8.02 -24.19 32.88
N ASN A 116 7.99 -23.27 31.94
CA ASN A 116 8.69 -21.99 32.03
C ASN A 116 7.69 -20.82 32.12
N LEU A 117 7.78 -20.03 33.18
CA LEU A 117 6.98 -18.82 33.37
C LEU A 117 7.86 -17.59 33.13
N THR A 118 7.40 -16.68 32.27
CA THR A 118 8.24 -15.60 31.78
C THR A 118 7.57 -14.24 31.81
N LEU A 119 8.38 -13.20 32.00
CA LEU A 119 8.01 -11.80 31.81
C LEU A 119 8.94 -11.19 30.75
N ARG A 120 8.39 -10.73 29.63
CA ARG A 120 9.14 -10.06 28.54
C ARG A 120 8.67 -8.65 28.28
N ALA A 121 9.62 -7.83 27.86
CA ALA A 121 9.37 -6.62 27.10
C ALA A 121 9.52 -6.92 25.60
N ASN A 122 8.65 -6.34 24.78
CA ASN A 122 8.74 -6.37 23.32
C ASN A 122 8.90 -4.95 22.79
N VAL A 123 9.76 -4.80 21.79
CA VAL A 123 10.03 -3.54 21.08
C VAL A 123 9.72 -3.76 19.60
N TYR A 124 8.71 -3.07 19.08
CA TYR A 124 8.27 -3.19 17.68
C TYR A 124 9.06 -2.23 16.80
N LEU A 125 9.95 -2.77 15.96
CA LEU A 125 10.95 -2.00 15.23
C LEU A 125 10.30 -1.10 14.17
N GLY A 126 9.27 -1.58 13.47
CA GLY A 126 8.55 -0.77 12.48
C GLY A 126 7.83 0.44 13.09
N ARG A 127 7.52 0.40 14.39
CA ARG A 127 6.91 1.52 15.13
C ARG A 127 7.95 2.41 15.78
N LEU A 128 9.05 1.83 16.26
CA LEU A 128 10.15 2.58 16.87
C LEU A 128 10.91 3.43 15.83
N PHE A 129 11.13 2.88 14.64
CA PHE A 129 11.90 3.52 13.56
C PHE A 129 11.01 3.97 12.39
N GLU A 130 9.69 3.90 12.55
CA GLU A 130 8.70 4.42 11.60
C GLU A 130 8.74 3.83 10.18
N PHE A 131 9.46 2.73 9.95
CA PHE A 131 9.34 1.95 8.72
C PHE A 131 8.12 1.02 8.82
N GLY A 132 6.93 1.60 8.65
CA GLY A 132 5.67 0.85 8.78
C GLY A 132 5.32 0.08 7.51
N ASN A 133 5.42 -1.26 7.55
CA ASN A 133 4.60 -2.10 6.67
C ASN A 133 3.29 -2.40 7.40
N PRO A 134 2.11 -2.02 6.86
CA PRO A 134 0.83 -2.22 7.55
C PRO A 134 0.49 -3.71 7.79
N LYS A 135 1.20 -4.64 7.14
CA LYS A 135 0.98 -6.08 7.25
C LYS A 135 1.99 -6.80 8.12
N TRP A 136 3.16 -6.21 8.41
CA TRP A 136 4.26 -6.89 9.10
C TRP A 136 4.84 -6.03 10.21
N SER A 137 5.03 -6.64 11.37
CA SER A 137 5.51 -5.97 12.58
C SER A 137 6.67 -6.79 13.16
N PRO A 138 7.92 -6.51 12.72
CA PRO A 138 9.10 -7.11 13.32
C PRO A 138 9.31 -6.54 14.73
N ASN A 139 9.71 -7.40 15.66
CA ASN A 139 9.97 -7.03 17.04
C ASN A 139 11.22 -7.71 17.57
N PHE A 140 11.89 -7.02 18.50
CA PHE A 140 12.87 -7.61 19.40
C PHE A 140 12.21 -7.81 20.76
N HIS A 141 12.55 -8.88 21.46
CA HIS A 141 12.05 -9.11 22.82
C HIS A 141 13.15 -9.61 23.73
N PHE A 142 13.05 -9.25 24.99
CA PHE A 142 13.95 -9.70 26.05
C PHE A 142 13.19 -9.78 27.36
N GLY A 143 13.66 -10.63 28.26
CA GLY A 143 12.96 -10.88 29.50
C GLY A 143 13.71 -11.81 30.43
N PHE A 144 13.03 -12.13 31.51
CA PHE A 144 13.47 -13.09 32.50
C PHE A 144 12.29 -13.95 32.92
N GLY A 145 12.60 -15.08 33.52
CA GLY A 145 11.60 -16.05 33.92
C GLY A 145 12.13 -17.04 34.92
N ARG A 146 11.28 -18.01 35.20
CA ARG A 146 11.55 -19.10 36.13
C ARG A 146 11.03 -20.38 35.52
N ALA A 147 11.88 -21.38 35.49
CA ALA A 147 11.57 -22.68 34.94
C ALA A 147 11.52 -23.73 36.03
N PHE A 148 10.48 -24.56 35.95
CA PHE A 148 10.21 -25.68 36.83
C PHE A 148 10.35 -26.94 36.00
N SER A 149 11.33 -27.75 36.36
CA SER A 149 11.70 -29.00 35.67
C SER A 149 11.38 -30.17 36.58
N SER A 150 10.77 -31.22 36.02
CA SER A 150 10.64 -32.52 36.67
C SER A 150 11.50 -33.52 35.91
N LEU A 151 12.66 -33.84 36.49
CA LEU A 151 13.64 -34.76 35.93
C LEU A 151 13.35 -36.19 36.32
N SER A 152 13.43 -37.08 35.34
CA SER A 152 13.35 -38.53 35.51
C SER A 152 14.30 -39.24 34.56
N ASN A 153 14.58 -40.52 34.82
CA ASN A 153 15.47 -41.34 33.99
C ASN A 153 16.88 -40.77 33.79
N VAL A 154 17.36 -39.94 34.73
CA VAL A 154 18.71 -39.37 34.71
C VAL A 154 19.72 -40.47 35.04
N THR A 155 20.69 -40.71 34.15
CA THR A 155 21.69 -41.77 34.34
C THR A 155 22.51 -41.57 35.62
N GLY A 156 22.37 -42.50 36.56
CA GLY A 156 23.14 -42.50 37.81
C GLY A 156 22.60 -41.58 38.90
N GLU A 157 21.46 -40.91 38.67
CA GLU A 157 20.85 -39.98 39.62
C GLU A 157 19.41 -40.39 39.98
N GLN A 158 18.87 -39.80 41.05
CA GLN A 158 17.47 -39.98 41.43
C GLN A 158 16.60 -38.93 40.72
N ASP A 159 15.34 -39.30 40.45
CA ASP A 159 14.31 -38.35 40.01
C ASP A 159 14.29 -37.12 40.93
N SER A 160 14.30 -35.94 40.33
CA SER A 160 14.43 -34.68 41.06
C SER A 160 13.57 -33.59 40.44
N ASN A 161 13.23 -32.59 41.25
CA ASN A 161 12.60 -31.37 40.76
C ASN A 161 13.61 -30.25 40.82
N VAL A 162 13.76 -29.55 39.71
CA VAL A 162 14.69 -28.45 39.56
C VAL A 162 13.91 -27.17 39.32
N ASP A 163 14.37 -26.10 39.97
CA ASP A 163 13.84 -24.76 39.79
C ASP A 163 15.01 -23.81 39.52
N THR A 164 14.94 -23.11 38.40
CA THR A 164 16.02 -22.25 37.91
C THR A 164 15.46 -20.98 37.29
N GLY A 165 16.13 -19.85 37.52
CA GLY A 165 15.85 -18.63 36.79
C GLY A 165 16.35 -18.74 35.35
N ASN A 166 15.73 -17.99 34.44
CA ASN A 166 16.28 -17.81 33.11
C ASN A 166 16.21 -16.35 32.65
N TYR A 167 17.12 -16.03 31.74
CA TYR A 167 17.08 -14.84 30.91
C TYR A 167 16.83 -15.29 29.49
N TYR A 168 16.11 -14.49 28.72
CA TYR A 168 15.95 -14.78 27.32
C TYR A 168 15.85 -13.52 26.50
N PHE A 169 16.27 -13.64 25.25
CA PHE A 169 16.15 -12.60 24.25
C PHE A 169 15.88 -13.23 22.90
N GLY A 170 15.34 -12.45 21.98
CA GLY A 170 14.91 -13.00 20.71
C GLY A 170 14.33 -11.94 19.78
N THR A 171 13.95 -12.42 18.61
CA THR A 171 13.31 -11.62 17.58
C THR A 171 12.05 -12.32 17.11
N GLY A 172 11.08 -11.56 16.67
CA GLY A 172 9.86 -12.09 16.11
C GLY A 172 9.32 -11.22 15.01
N ILE A 173 8.37 -11.75 14.28
CA ILE A 173 7.60 -11.01 13.30
C ILE A 173 6.13 -11.38 13.44
N ARG A 174 5.28 -10.37 13.36
CA ARG A 174 3.84 -10.52 13.39
C ARG A 174 3.25 -10.11 12.07
N ARG A 175 2.23 -10.82 11.63
CA ARG A 175 1.47 -10.55 10.43
C ARG A 175 0.01 -10.32 10.79
N ASN A 176 -0.51 -9.17 10.37
CA ASN A 176 -1.93 -8.89 10.50
C ASN A 176 -2.73 -9.81 9.56
N LEU A 177 -3.57 -10.68 10.12
CA LEU A 177 -4.51 -11.50 9.34
C LEU A 177 -5.88 -10.82 9.28
N THR A 178 -6.37 -10.36 10.43
CA THR A 178 -7.64 -9.64 10.59
C THR A 178 -7.54 -8.59 11.70
N ASP A 179 -8.54 -7.74 11.82
CA ASP A 179 -8.61 -6.71 12.88
C ASP A 179 -8.52 -7.28 14.30
N ARG A 180 -8.78 -8.59 14.48
CA ARG A 180 -8.72 -9.27 15.77
C ARG A 180 -7.66 -10.37 15.88
N ILE A 181 -7.04 -10.76 14.77
CA ILE A 181 -6.16 -11.92 14.72
C ILE A 181 -4.86 -11.57 14.02
N ASP A 182 -3.74 -11.85 14.67
CA ASP A 182 -2.42 -11.86 14.05
C ASP A 182 -1.85 -13.27 14.02
N PHE A 183 -1.07 -13.57 12.98
CA PHE A 183 -0.13 -14.67 13.01
C PHE A 183 1.21 -14.15 13.54
N TYR A 184 1.90 -14.91 14.38
CA TYR A 184 3.24 -14.56 14.82
C TYR A 184 4.19 -15.73 14.68
N THR A 185 5.45 -15.40 14.42
CA THR A 185 6.57 -16.31 14.59
C THR A 185 7.69 -15.61 15.33
N GLU A 186 8.35 -16.32 16.23
CA GLU A 186 9.44 -15.78 17.03
C GLU A 186 10.53 -16.83 17.25
N TYR A 187 11.76 -16.34 17.30
CA TYR A 187 12.92 -17.08 17.76
C TYR A 187 13.37 -16.49 19.09
N SER A 188 13.58 -17.32 20.11
CA SER A 188 14.12 -16.90 21.40
C SER A 188 15.24 -17.82 21.86
N TYR A 189 16.21 -17.22 22.53
CA TYR A 189 17.34 -17.92 23.15
C TYR A 189 17.21 -17.81 24.66
N HIS A 190 17.06 -18.94 25.35
CA HIS A 190 16.95 -19.04 26.79
C HIS A 190 18.30 -19.37 27.39
N ILE A 191 18.70 -18.66 28.43
CA ILE A 191 19.91 -18.90 29.21
C ILE A 191 19.46 -19.14 30.64
N PHE A 192 19.70 -20.34 31.15
CA PHE A 192 19.30 -20.73 32.48
C PHE A 192 20.44 -20.48 33.48
N THR A 193 20.07 -20.04 34.67
CA THR A 193 21.03 -19.67 35.73
C THR A 193 21.70 -20.86 36.39
N ARG A 194 21.16 -22.07 36.16
CA ARG A 194 21.69 -23.35 36.62
C ARG A 194 21.71 -24.30 35.44
N SER A 195 22.72 -25.16 35.43
CA SER A 195 23.08 -26.10 34.36
C SER A 195 22.36 -27.44 34.43
N ASN A 196 21.27 -27.56 35.18
CA ASN A 196 20.71 -28.84 35.60
C ASN A 196 19.31 -29.10 35.03
N ILE A 197 19.06 -28.67 33.79
CA ILE A 197 17.78 -28.90 33.10
C ILE A 197 17.78 -30.25 32.38
N ASP A 198 18.95 -30.81 32.09
CA ASP A 198 19.12 -32.23 31.72
C ASP A 198 19.53 -33.13 32.91
N GLY A 199 19.76 -32.53 34.08
CA GLY A 199 20.13 -33.23 35.30
C GLY A 199 21.63 -33.44 35.48
N PHE A 200 22.50 -32.81 34.67
CA PHE A 200 23.95 -32.84 34.88
C PHE A 200 24.46 -31.46 35.35
N GLU A 201 25.64 -31.38 35.96
CA GLU A 201 26.23 -30.10 36.40
C GLU A 201 27.57 -29.87 35.69
N PHE A 202 27.56 -29.08 34.61
CA PHE A 202 28.80 -28.67 33.94
C PHE A 202 28.84 -27.17 33.60
N ASP A 203 27.90 -26.65 32.80
CA ASP A 203 27.85 -25.23 32.42
C ASP A 203 26.40 -24.76 32.14
N SER A 204 26.15 -23.44 32.23
CA SER A 204 24.79 -22.87 32.15
C SER A 204 24.02 -23.37 30.92
N ASP A 205 22.91 -24.08 31.14
CA ASP A 205 22.07 -24.61 30.08
C ASP A 205 21.46 -23.48 29.24
N ARG A 206 21.37 -23.72 27.93
CA ARG A 206 20.83 -22.79 26.96
C ARG A 206 19.92 -23.51 25.99
N LEU A 207 18.75 -22.95 25.71
CA LEU A 207 17.80 -23.51 24.75
C LEU A 207 17.50 -22.50 23.65
N GLY A 208 17.63 -22.93 22.41
CA GLY A 208 17.03 -22.24 21.28
C GLY A 208 15.55 -22.61 21.17
N ARG A 209 14.69 -21.65 20.84
CA ARG A 209 13.26 -21.90 20.66
C ARG A 209 12.74 -21.18 19.43
N LEU A 210 12.05 -21.90 18.57
CA LEU A 210 11.25 -21.34 17.49
C LEU A 210 9.76 -21.52 17.82
N THR A 211 8.98 -20.46 17.77
CA THR A 211 7.55 -20.50 18.03
C THR A 211 6.77 -19.94 16.84
N ALA A 212 5.63 -20.55 16.55
CA ALA A 212 4.64 -20.03 15.62
C ALA A 212 3.24 -20.16 16.21
N GLY A 213 2.41 -19.15 16.02
CA GLY A 213 1.10 -19.14 16.67
C GLY A 213 0.18 -18.03 16.21
N ILE A 214 -0.95 -17.94 16.93
CA ILE A 214 -2.01 -16.98 16.70
C ILE A 214 -2.13 -16.05 17.91
N SER A 215 -2.27 -14.76 17.63
CA SER A 215 -2.51 -13.72 18.62
C SER A 215 -3.92 -13.18 18.45
N PHE A 216 -4.69 -13.17 19.53
CA PHE A 216 -6.01 -12.58 19.61
C PHE A 216 -5.91 -11.20 20.24
N LYS A 217 -6.31 -10.18 19.49
CA LYS A 217 -6.39 -8.79 19.96
C LYS A 217 -7.68 -8.63 20.77
N LEU A 218 -7.57 -8.16 21.99
CA LEU A 218 -8.68 -7.92 22.90
C LEU A 218 -9.02 -6.43 22.96
N GLY A 219 -10.31 -6.12 22.88
CA GLY A 219 -10.82 -4.75 22.97
C GLY A 219 -12.03 -4.51 22.06
N SER A 220 -12.38 -3.24 21.84
CA SER A 220 -13.51 -2.87 20.99
C SER A 220 -13.18 -3.11 19.50
N SER A 221 -14.17 -3.49 18.70
CA SER A 221 -14.05 -3.54 17.23
C SER A 221 -13.74 -2.18 16.61
N ASP A 222 -14.15 -1.11 17.28
CA ASP A 222 -14.19 0.22 16.68
C ASP A 222 -12.84 0.95 16.84
N ARG A 223 -11.89 0.32 17.53
CA ARG A 223 -10.57 0.86 17.82
C ARG A 223 -9.49 -0.03 17.22
N PRO A 224 -8.52 0.54 16.47
CA PRO A 224 -7.35 -0.22 16.06
C PRO A 224 -6.55 -0.71 17.27
N HIS A 225 -5.88 -1.84 17.11
CA HIS A 225 -4.99 -2.38 18.13
C HIS A 225 -3.64 -1.65 18.13
N ALA A 226 -3.03 -1.47 19.31
CA ALA A 226 -1.83 -0.67 19.54
C ALA A 226 -0.69 -0.98 18.54
N GLU A 227 -0.42 -2.27 18.31
CA GLU A 227 0.62 -2.72 17.36
C GLU A 227 0.42 -2.23 15.93
N TRP A 228 -0.84 -2.07 15.53
CA TRP A 228 -1.25 -1.69 14.19
C TRP A 228 -1.56 -0.19 14.08
N TYR A 229 -1.47 0.53 15.20
CA TYR A 229 -1.68 1.97 15.25
C TYR A 229 -0.53 2.71 14.55
N PRO A 230 -0.82 3.65 13.62
CA PRO A 230 0.22 4.46 12.99
C PRO A 230 1.00 5.25 14.04
N SER A 231 2.33 5.38 13.91
CA SER A 231 3.10 6.23 14.81
C SER A 231 2.71 7.69 14.54
N ASN A 232 2.25 8.39 15.57
CA ASN A 232 1.77 9.78 15.49
C ASN A 232 2.86 10.82 15.17
N THR A 233 4.10 10.40 14.98
CA THR A 233 5.22 11.28 14.66
C THR A 233 5.19 11.81 13.23
N ASN A 234 4.39 11.21 12.34
CA ASN A 234 4.13 11.78 11.03
C ASN A 234 2.91 12.71 10.98
N LEU A 235 2.54 13.34 12.10
CA LEU A 235 1.61 14.48 12.10
C LEU A 235 2.02 15.53 11.06
N TYR A 236 3.33 15.71 10.77
CA TYR A 236 3.78 16.58 9.69
C TYR A 236 3.43 16.03 8.30
N ALA A 237 3.77 14.78 7.94
CA ALA A 237 3.44 14.24 6.61
C ALA A 237 1.94 13.99 6.41
N THR A 238 1.23 13.59 7.46
CA THR A 238 -0.23 13.47 7.45
C THR A 238 -0.88 14.84 7.35
N ARG A 239 -0.35 15.88 8.00
CA ARG A 239 -0.80 17.27 7.82
C ARG A 239 -0.47 17.82 6.44
N THR A 240 0.71 17.56 5.88
CA THR A 240 1.03 17.98 4.50
C THR A 240 0.15 17.24 3.50
N SER A 241 -0.14 15.96 3.73
CA SER A 241 -1.09 15.22 2.91
C SER A 241 -2.51 15.77 3.04
N LEU A 242 -2.95 16.11 4.27
CA LEU A 242 -4.26 16.73 4.51
C LEU A 242 -4.35 18.12 3.87
N GLU A 243 -3.33 18.96 4.02
CA GLU A 243 -3.24 20.30 3.42
C GLU A 243 -3.24 20.18 1.89
N ARG A 244 -2.58 19.17 1.32
CA ARG A 244 -2.60 18.90 -0.13
C ARG A 244 -3.97 18.44 -0.60
N THR A 245 -4.65 17.58 0.16
CA THR A 245 -6.02 17.16 -0.12
C THR A 245 -7.00 18.32 0.01
N ASN A 246 -6.83 19.19 1.01
CA ASN A 246 -7.66 20.38 1.20
C ASN A 246 -7.43 21.40 0.07
N SER A 247 -6.18 21.56 -0.37
CA SER A 247 -5.85 22.40 -1.53
C SER A 247 -6.47 21.85 -2.81
N MET A 248 -6.44 20.53 -3.01
CA MET A 248 -7.12 19.88 -4.14
C MET A 248 -8.64 20.06 -4.06
N LEU A 249 -9.25 19.95 -2.88
CA LEU A 249 -10.69 20.19 -2.68
C LEU A 249 -11.07 21.64 -3.01
N MET A 250 -10.31 22.62 -2.53
CA MET A 250 -10.54 24.03 -2.87
C MET A 250 -10.35 24.29 -4.37
N GLU A 251 -9.40 23.62 -5.02
CA GLU A 251 -9.22 23.71 -6.47
C GLU A 251 -10.41 23.10 -7.22
N TYR A 252 -10.94 21.96 -6.77
CA TYR A 252 -12.16 21.38 -7.35
C TYR A 252 -13.39 22.27 -7.14
N GLU A 253 -13.57 22.85 -5.95
CA GLU A 253 -14.65 23.81 -5.68
C GLU A 253 -14.54 25.05 -6.59
N ARG A 254 -13.33 25.57 -6.81
CA ARG A 254 -13.11 26.68 -7.75
C ARG A 254 -13.46 26.29 -9.19
N ARG A 255 -13.06 25.09 -9.62
CA ARG A 255 -13.38 24.58 -10.97
C ARG A 255 -14.87 24.36 -11.16
N ILE A 256 -15.58 23.90 -10.12
CA ILE A 256 -17.05 23.78 -10.14
C ILE A 256 -17.68 25.17 -10.26
N ALA A 257 -17.25 26.15 -9.47
CA ALA A 257 -17.77 27.52 -9.56
C ALA A 257 -17.50 28.17 -10.94
N GLU A 258 -16.32 27.92 -11.54
CA GLU A 258 -16.00 28.36 -12.90
C GLU A 258 -16.87 27.66 -13.95
N GLN A 259 -17.15 26.37 -13.77
CA GLN A 259 -18.07 25.64 -14.63
C GLN A 259 -19.51 26.14 -14.52
N ASP A 260 -20.00 26.43 -13.31
CA ASP A 260 -21.32 27.00 -13.09
C ASP A 260 -21.44 28.38 -13.72
N SER A 261 -20.40 29.22 -13.61
CA SER A 261 -20.37 30.51 -14.32
C SER A 261 -20.42 30.35 -15.84
N LYS A 262 -19.73 29.33 -16.38
CA LYS A 262 -19.71 29.04 -17.81
C LYS A 262 -21.05 28.47 -18.29
N ILE A 263 -21.69 27.63 -17.49
CA ILE A 263 -23.04 27.12 -17.76
C ILE A 263 -24.02 28.29 -17.80
N ASN A 264 -24.00 29.18 -16.81
CA ASN A 264 -24.87 30.36 -16.80
C ASN A 264 -24.63 31.29 -18.00
N SER A 265 -23.37 31.48 -18.44
CA SER A 265 -23.09 32.26 -19.64
C SER A 265 -23.60 31.60 -20.91
N LEU A 266 -23.44 30.27 -21.01
CA LEU A 266 -23.92 29.49 -22.17
C LEU A 266 -25.44 29.43 -22.20
N GLU A 267 -26.12 29.33 -21.06
CA GLU A 267 -27.58 29.41 -20.97
C GLU A 267 -28.08 30.81 -21.36
N SER A 268 -27.38 31.87 -20.95
CA SER A 268 -27.70 33.23 -21.40
C SER A 268 -27.50 33.40 -22.90
N GLU A 269 -26.43 32.84 -23.47
CA GLU A 269 -26.15 32.89 -24.90
C GLU A 269 -27.19 32.06 -25.70
N LEU A 270 -27.57 30.89 -25.19
CA LEU A 270 -28.64 30.05 -25.74
C LEU A 270 -29.98 30.77 -25.74
N ASN A 271 -30.33 31.48 -24.66
CA ASN A 271 -31.55 32.26 -24.59
C ASN A 271 -31.57 33.40 -25.61
N VAL A 272 -30.43 34.08 -25.82
CA VAL A 272 -30.30 35.14 -26.85
C VAL A 272 -30.42 34.55 -28.26
N VAL A 273 -29.85 33.38 -28.52
CA VAL A 273 -29.98 32.69 -29.83
C VAL A 273 -31.43 32.23 -30.03
N GLN A 274 -32.08 31.63 -29.03
CA GLN A 274 -33.50 31.24 -29.12
C GLN A 274 -34.44 32.44 -29.33
N GLU A 275 -34.16 33.58 -28.69
CA GLU A 275 -34.97 34.79 -28.85
C GLU A 275 -34.77 35.42 -30.24
N ASN A 276 -33.57 35.31 -30.83
CA ASN A 276 -33.27 35.79 -32.18
C ASN A 276 -33.79 34.85 -33.29
N ASP A 277 -33.71 33.53 -33.11
CA ASP A 277 -34.22 32.54 -34.07
C ASP A 277 -35.76 32.50 -34.13
N CYS A 278 -36.46 32.90 -33.06
CA CYS A 278 -37.92 32.86 -33.03
C CYS A 278 -38.57 33.97 -33.90
N CYS A 279 -37.85 35.05 -34.25
CA CYS A 279 -38.42 36.21 -34.93
C CYS A 279 -37.64 36.72 -36.16
N GLY A 280 -36.36 36.38 -36.33
CA GLY A 280 -35.54 36.86 -37.45
C GLY A 280 -35.73 36.08 -38.75
N ASP A 281 -35.76 34.74 -38.65
CA ASP A 281 -35.67 33.87 -39.82
C ASP A 281 -36.98 33.80 -40.62
N ILE A 282 -38.15 33.94 -39.98
CA ILE A 282 -39.44 33.91 -40.69
C ILE A 282 -39.57 35.09 -41.66
N ARG A 283 -39.15 36.29 -41.25
CA ARG A 283 -39.24 37.50 -42.09
C ARG A 283 -38.26 37.46 -43.27
N ILE A 284 -37.06 36.92 -43.04
CA ILE A 284 -36.04 36.77 -44.08
C ILE A 284 -36.43 35.66 -45.06
N LEU A 285 -37.05 34.58 -44.59
CA LEU A 285 -37.57 33.53 -45.48
C LEU A 285 -38.75 34.00 -46.33
N GLU A 286 -39.65 34.83 -45.81
CA GLU A 286 -40.76 35.41 -46.59
C GLU A 286 -40.24 36.32 -47.72
N GLU A 287 -39.29 37.22 -47.43
CA GLU A 287 -38.65 38.08 -48.44
C GLU A 287 -37.87 37.27 -49.48
N LYS A 288 -37.22 36.17 -49.07
CA LYS A 288 -36.44 35.31 -49.96
C LYS A 288 -37.32 34.44 -50.86
N VAL A 289 -38.49 34.01 -50.39
CA VAL A 289 -39.49 33.30 -51.20
C VAL A 289 -40.12 34.23 -52.24
N GLU A 290 -40.37 35.49 -51.90
CA GLU A 290 -40.88 36.49 -52.84
C GLU A 290 -39.83 36.85 -53.91
N SER A 291 -38.57 36.99 -53.51
CA SER A 291 -37.43 37.16 -54.43
C SER A 291 -37.26 35.97 -55.39
N LEU A 292 -37.31 34.74 -54.87
CA LEU A 292 -37.16 33.52 -55.68
C LEU A 292 -38.32 33.32 -56.66
N ASN A 293 -39.54 33.71 -56.31
CA ASN A 293 -40.68 33.67 -57.24
C ASN A 293 -40.53 34.68 -58.40
N ASN A 294 -39.97 35.85 -58.13
CA ASN A 294 -39.67 36.84 -59.17
C ASN A 294 -38.52 36.37 -60.09
N GLU A 295 -37.54 35.66 -59.53
CA GLU A 295 -36.41 35.07 -60.26
C GLU A 295 -36.84 33.87 -61.13
N ILE A 296 -37.76 33.02 -60.64
CA ILE A 296 -38.32 31.90 -61.41
C ILE A 296 -39.17 32.38 -62.61
N ASN A 297 -39.88 33.49 -62.46
CA ASN A 297 -40.67 34.07 -63.55
C ASN A 297 -39.80 34.71 -64.63
N THR A 298 -38.61 35.22 -64.27
CA THR A 298 -37.61 35.72 -65.23
C THR A 298 -36.83 34.58 -65.90
N LEU A 299 -36.52 33.52 -65.16
CA LEU A 299 -35.78 32.33 -65.65
C LEU A 299 -36.58 31.40 -66.58
N LYS A 300 -37.93 31.48 -66.61
CA LYS A 300 -38.75 30.73 -67.58
C LYS A 300 -38.65 31.25 -69.03
N SER A 301 -38.06 32.43 -69.24
CA SER A 301 -37.99 33.08 -70.57
C SER A 301 -36.70 32.81 -71.36
N SER A 302 -35.74 32.08 -70.79
CA SER A 302 -34.44 31.84 -71.45
C SER A 302 -33.88 30.45 -71.13
N TYR A 303 -34.18 29.48 -71.99
CA TYR A 303 -33.55 28.16 -72.12
C TYR A 303 -32.74 28.23 -73.43
N VAL A 304 -31.48 27.78 -73.63
CA VAL A 304 -30.80 26.49 -73.42
C VAL A 304 -29.25 26.71 -73.53
N PRO A 305 -28.34 25.69 -73.51
CA PRO A 305 -27.46 25.31 -72.39
C PRO A 305 -25.95 25.47 -72.69
N ALA A 306 -25.09 25.28 -71.69
CA ALA A 306 -23.88 24.42 -71.76
C ALA A 306 -22.99 24.60 -70.52
N THR A 307 -22.78 23.47 -69.83
CA THR A 307 -21.55 23.00 -69.16
C THR A 307 -20.50 24.02 -68.72
N GLN A 308 -20.24 24.05 -67.41
CA GLN A 308 -18.88 23.91 -66.88
C GLN A 308 -18.90 23.35 -65.45
N THR A 309 -18.51 22.09 -65.34
CA THR A 309 -17.94 21.47 -64.16
C THR A 309 -16.65 22.22 -63.80
N THR A 310 -16.56 22.76 -62.57
CA THR A 310 -15.28 23.18 -61.99
C THR A 310 -15.06 22.43 -60.67
N SER A 311 -14.22 21.41 -60.80
CA SER A 311 -13.34 20.78 -59.81
C SER A 311 -13.20 21.50 -58.47
N ARG A 312 -13.65 20.82 -57.41
CA ARG A 312 -13.48 21.23 -56.01
C ARG A 312 -12.65 20.18 -55.24
N ASP A 313 -11.55 19.70 -55.81
CA ASP A 313 -10.64 18.76 -55.16
C ASP A 313 -9.19 19.10 -55.53
N GLY A 314 -8.45 19.71 -54.59
CA GLY A 314 -7.02 20.00 -54.78
C GLY A 314 -6.16 19.79 -53.53
N TYR A 315 -6.77 19.73 -52.35
CA TYR A 315 -6.05 19.57 -51.07
C TYR A 315 -6.24 18.19 -50.45
N PHE A 316 -7.11 17.35 -51.01
CA PHE A 316 -7.31 15.99 -50.54
C PHE A 316 -6.35 15.04 -51.25
N MET A 317 -5.38 14.49 -50.51
CA MET A 317 -4.47 13.47 -51.01
C MET A 317 -4.75 12.14 -50.34
N GLN A 318 -4.95 11.09 -51.13
CA GLN A 318 -5.16 9.74 -50.60
C GLN A 318 -3.85 9.16 -50.01
N THR A 319 -2.70 9.61 -50.49
CA THR A 319 -1.37 9.28 -50.00
C THR A 319 -0.50 10.53 -49.99
N VAL A 320 0.23 10.77 -48.91
CA VAL A 320 1.16 11.91 -48.79
C VAL A 320 2.59 11.47 -49.14
N PRO A 321 3.40 12.33 -49.78
CA PRO A 321 4.81 12.04 -50.06
C PRO A 321 5.64 11.77 -48.80
N ASP A 322 6.77 11.09 -48.95
CA ASP A 322 7.70 10.82 -47.84
C ASP A 322 8.24 12.13 -47.24
N GLY A 323 8.29 12.19 -45.92
CA GLY A 323 8.85 13.32 -45.19
C GLY A 323 8.20 13.60 -43.84
N TYR A 324 8.63 14.70 -43.22
CA TYR A 324 8.09 15.14 -41.93
C TYR A 324 6.94 16.12 -42.13
N TYR A 325 5.85 15.91 -41.41
CA TYR A 325 4.65 16.75 -41.43
C TYR A 325 4.31 17.21 -40.03
N VAL A 326 3.76 18.42 -39.91
CA VAL A 326 3.11 18.87 -38.67
C VAL A 326 1.62 18.61 -38.80
N GLN A 327 1.09 17.67 -38.02
CA GLN A 327 -0.35 17.48 -37.90
C GLN A 327 -0.92 18.52 -36.96
N VAL A 328 -1.94 19.23 -37.43
CA VAL A 328 -2.57 20.32 -36.68
C VAL A 328 -4.00 20.02 -36.26
N PHE A 329 -4.69 19.10 -36.95
CA PHE A 329 -6.09 18.79 -36.68
C PHE A 329 -6.49 17.43 -37.24
N ALA A 330 -7.46 16.76 -36.60
CA ALA A 330 -8.08 15.53 -37.08
C ALA A 330 -9.58 15.49 -36.72
N ASP A 331 -10.45 15.21 -37.69
CA ASP A 331 -11.90 15.00 -37.46
C ASP A 331 -12.46 13.95 -38.44
N TYR A 332 -13.62 13.39 -38.11
CA TYR A 332 -14.33 12.44 -38.95
C TYR A 332 -14.92 13.09 -40.22
N THR A 333 -15.21 14.39 -40.20
CA THR A 333 -15.83 15.08 -41.35
C THR A 333 -14.81 15.89 -42.16
N LEU A 334 -14.86 15.74 -43.49
CA LEU A 334 -14.01 16.50 -44.41
C LEU A 334 -14.24 18.01 -44.28
N GLU A 335 -15.49 18.43 -44.05
CA GLU A 335 -15.86 19.84 -43.92
C GLU A 335 -15.16 20.53 -42.73
N ARG A 336 -15.08 19.85 -41.58
CA ARG A 336 -14.35 20.38 -40.42
C ARG A 336 -12.85 20.39 -40.63
N ALA A 337 -12.30 19.38 -41.31
CA ALA A 337 -10.90 19.39 -41.71
C ALA A 337 -10.58 20.53 -42.70
N GLN A 338 -11.48 20.84 -43.63
CA GLN A 338 -11.34 21.99 -44.54
C GLN A 338 -11.43 23.32 -43.79
N TYR A 339 -12.34 23.44 -42.82
CA TYR A 339 -12.42 24.63 -41.97
C TYR A 339 -11.14 24.83 -41.15
N ALA A 340 -10.64 23.77 -40.51
CA ALA A 340 -9.37 23.81 -39.77
C ALA A 340 -8.17 24.12 -40.68
N LEU A 341 -8.18 23.63 -41.93
CA LEU A 341 -7.17 23.98 -42.93
C LEU A 341 -7.15 25.48 -43.24
N GLU A 342 -8.31 26.09 -43.46
CA GLU A 342 -8.39 27.53 -43.76
C GLU A 342 -7.99 28.39 -42.55
N LEU A 343 -8.41 28.01 -41.34
CA LEU A 343 -7.93 28.65 -40.10
C LEU A 343 -6.41 28.55 -39.95
N THR A 344 -5.84 27.38 -40.25
CA THR A 344 -4.40 27.16 -40.22
C THR A 344 -3.68 28.08 -41.21
N LYS A 345 -4.16 28.18 -42.46
CA LYS A 345 -3.58 29.06 -43.48
C LYS A 345 -3.62 30.52 -43.04
N GLU A 346 -4.76 30.99 -42.55
CA GLU A 346 -4.92 32.37 -42.08
C GLU A 346 -3.93 32.68 -40.96
N HIS A 347 -3.82 31.78 -39.99
CA HIS A 347 -2.92 31.94 -38.85
C HIS A 347 -1.44 31.93 -39.25
N PHE A 348 -1.04 31.03 -40.15
CA PHE A 348 0.34 30.96 -40.64
C PHE A 348 0.70 32.14 -41.53
N ASN A 349 -0.21 32.61 -42.39
CA ASN A 349 0.01 33.82 -43.19
C ASN A 349 0.28 35.05 -42.32
N LYS A 350 -0.31 35.12 -41.13
CA LYS A 350 -0.11 36.21 -40.17
C LYS A 350 1.15 36.06 -39.33
N ASN A 351 1.41 34.86 -38.79
CA ASN A 351 2.39 34.67 -37.71
C ASN A 351 3.69 33.99 -38.17
N ASN A 352 3.70 33.32 -39.32
CA ASN A 352 4.87 32.67 -39.89
C ASN A 352 4.77 32.69 -41.42
N PRO A 353 4.85 33.88 -42.05
CA PRO A 353 4.62 34.03 -43.48
C PRO A 353 5.71 33.28 -44.25
N GLY A 354 5.28 32.28 -45.01
CA GLY A 354 6.14 31.40 -45.80
C GLY A 354 5.29 30.58 -46.77
N ASN A 355 5.92 30.05 -47.81
CA ASN A 355 5.22 29.15 -48.73
C ASN A 355 5.16 27.75 -48.10
N HIS A 356 4.11 27.51 -47.32
CA HIS A 356 3.87 26.23 -46.67
C HIS A 356 2.94 25.38 -47.54
N ASN A 357 3.24 24.08 -47.63
CA ASN A 357 2.37 23.12 -48.30
C ASN A 357 1.38 22.57 -47.28
N TYR A 358 0.10 22.59 -47.62
CA TYR A 358 -0.96 22.09 -46.76
C TYR A 358 -1.72 20.96 -47.44
N VAL A 359 -1.98 19.89 -46.70
CA VAL A 359 -2.61 18.68 -47.22
C VAL A 359 -3.66 18.19 -46.23
N ILE A 360 -4.80 17.74 -46.75
CA ILE A 360 -5.76 16.91 -46.02
C ILE A 360 -5.59 15.49 -46.52
N THR A 361 -5.36 14.54 -45.61
CA THR A 361 -5.32 13.11 -45.97
C THR A 361 -6.23 12.30 -45.05
N LYS A 362 -6.47 11.03 -45.41
CA LYS A 362 -7.18 10.09 -44.55
C LYS A 362 -6.18 9.20 -43.84
N THR A 363 -6.44 8.90 -42.57
CA THR A 363 -5.75 7.82 -41.87
C THR A 363 -5.85 6.51 -42.67
N PRO A 364 -4.90 5.56 -42.58
CA PRO A 364 -4.96 4.28 -43.29
C PRO A 364 -6.25 3.49 -43.08
N THR A 365 -6.90 3.66 -41.92
CA THR A 365 -8.20 3.07 -41.58
C THR A 365 -9.42 3.78 -42.19
N GLY A 366 -9.20 4.86 -42.96
CA GLY A 366 -10.22 5.64 -43.66
C GLY A 366 -11.16 6.47 -42.78
N THR A 367 -10.94 6.48 -41.47
CA THR A 367 -11.92 6.98 -40.48
C THR A 367 -11.78 8.47 -40.20
N TRP A 368 -10.56 9.01 -40.25
CA TRP A 368 -10.28 10.41 -39.92
C TRP A 368 -9.69 11.17 -41.08
N HIS A 369 -10.06 12.44 -41.21
CA HIS A 369 -9.44 13.43 -42.08
C HIS A 369 -8.45 14.23 -41.25
N ILE A 370 -7.17 14.15 -41.59
CA ILE A 370 -6.08 14.83 -40.88
C ILE A 370 -5.56 15.99 -41.71
N VAL A 371 -5.29 17.12 -41.07
CA VAL A 371 -4.72 18.33 -41.67
C VAL A 371 -3.24 18.38 -41.35
N LEU A 372 -2.42 18.43 -42.40
CA LEU A 372 -0.97 18.36 -42.33
C LEU A 372 -0.33 19.59 -42.99
N ILE A 373 0.80 20.03 -42.42
CA ILE A 373 1.70 21.04 -43.02
C ILE A 373 3.02 20.35 -43.35
N GLY A 374 3.42 20.34 -44.62
CA GLY A 374 4.61 19.62 -45.12
C GLY A 374 4.46 19.15 -46.58
N PRO A 375 5.42 18.37 -47.12
CA PRO A 375 6.52 17.71 -46.41
C PRO A 375 7.70 18.64 -46.12
N TYR A 376 8.40 18.36 -45.02
CA TYR A 376 9.70 18.92 -44.68
C TYR A 376 10.78 17.85 -44.77
N GLN A 377 11.94 18.20 -45.32
CA GLN A 377 13.06 17.27 -45.57
C GLN A 377 13.77 16.80 -44.28
N GLY A 378 13.50 17.42 -43.12
CA GLY A 378 14.12 17.03 -41.86
C GLY A 378 13.34 17.53 -40.65
N PHE A 379 13.40 16.76 -39.56
CA PHE A 379 12.71 17.05 -38.31
C PHE A 379 13.09 18.43 -37.71
N SER A 380 14.31 18.90 -37.92
CA SER A 380 14.72 20.24 -37.44
C SER A 380 13.92 21.38 -38.07
N LEU A 381 13.48 21.21 -39.33
CA LEU A 381 12.72 22.22 -40.07
C LEU A 381 11.26 22.32 -39.60
N THR A 382 10.75 21.32 -38.88
CA THR A 382 9.38 21.34 -38.35
C THR A 382 9.26 22.11 -37.04
N HIS A 383 10.37 22.49 -36.40
CA HIS A 383 10.34 23.07 -35.05
C HIS A 383 9.58 24.41 -34.99
N ASP A 384 9.90 25.34 -35.89
CA ASP A 384 9.23 26.64 -35.94
C ASP A 384 7.77 26.50 -36.38
N ILE A 385 7.48 25.54 -37.27
CA ILE A 385 6.13 25.24 -37.76
C ILE A 385 5.28 24.67 -36.64
N LEU A 386 5.79 23.69 -35.89
CA LEU A 386 5.12 23.08 -34.75
C LEU A 386 4.86 24.13 -33.66
N ARG A 387 5.83 25.00 -33.37
CA ARG A 387 5.66 26.07 -32.38
C ARG A 387 4.55 27.03 -32.79
N THR A 388 4.47 27.40 -34.07
CA THR A 388 3.37 28.24 -34.58
C THR A 388 2.03 27.49 -34.54
N ALA A 389 2.00 26.22 -34.96
CA ALA A 389 0.78 25.41 -34.94
C ALA A 389 0.21 25.24 -33.53
N LYS A 390 1.06 25.04 -32.52
CA LYS A 390 0.66 24.93 -31.11
C LYS A 390 0.04 26.18 -30.51
N THR A 391 0.15 27.34 -31.17
CA THR A 391 -0.59 28.54 -30.73
C THR A 391 -2.04 28.55 -31.22
N LEU A 392 -2.40 27.65 -32.15
CA LEU A 392 -3.74 27.49 -32.69
C LEU A 392 -4.38 26.16 -32.24
N PHE A 393 -3.59 25.07 -32.23
CA PHE A 393 -4.02 23.73 -31.84
C PHE A 393 -2.99 23.11 -30.89
N ASP A 394 -3.29 23.08 -29.60
CA ASP A 394 -2.38 22.63 -28.52
C ASP A 394 -1.88 21.20 -28.70
N ASP A 395 -2.67 20.36 -29.35
CA ASP A 395 -2.42 18.94 -29.62
C ASP A 395 -1.60 18.69 -30.90
N SER A 396 -1.11 19.74 -31.56
CA SER A 396 -0.26 19.58 -32.75
C SER A 396 1.02 18.78 -32.46
N TYR A 397 1.38 17.87 -33.36
CA TYR A 397 2.60 17.06 -33.28
C TYR A 397 3.23 16.82 -34.67
N VAL A 398 4.45 16.26 -34.69
CA VAL A 398 5.17 15.94 -35.92
C VAL A 398 5.02 14.45 -36.22
N GLU A 399 4.64 14.14 -37.45
CA GLU A 399 4.53 12.77 -37.96
C GLU A 399 5.48 12.58 -39.15
N HIS A 400 6.05 11.37 -39.26
CA HIS A 400 6.92 10.98 -40.37
C HIS A 400 6.17 9.98 -41.23
N PHE A 401 6.08 10.28 -42.53
CA PHE A 401 5.49 9.39 -43.53
C PHE A 401 6.61 8.76 -44.37
N GLU A 402 6.52 7.44 -44.56
CA GLU A 402 7.45 6.58 -45.31
C GLU A 402 6.74 5.77 -46.39
#